data_AF-A0A8J4PTY8-F1
#
_entry.id   AF-A0A8J4PTY8-F1
#
_cell.length_a   1.000
_cell.length_b   1.000
_cell.length_c   1.000
_cell.angle_alpha   90.00
_cell.angle_beta   90.00
_cell.angle_gamma   90.00
#
_symmetry.space_group_name_H-M   'P 1'
#
loop_
_entity.id
_entity.type
_entity.pdbx_description
1 polymer ?
#
loop_
_entity_poly.entity_id
_entity_poly.type
_entity_poly.pdbx_seq_one_letter_code
_entity_poly.pdbx_strand_id
1 'polypeptide(L)'
;MLKSLLVVILFLAVFGNAARVPPKEGEITTACEICELGVRFIIEVAQKNSSVTYVTEELQHLCYIIPRGLQEACQQVISQYTPDLIQLIITSDNPEEVCSNQLPICSSSSASDSSYYAEENVGDDVTPCKICIYILNDALNIINNGGFISEHLTLALNVDCFKYMPTSADTSTCRSIVNTNMNELLQYNKNGLSSQAACAKCQYC
;
A
#
# COMPACT_ATOMS: atom_id res chain seq x y z
N MET A 1 26.73 -20.91 -34.96
CA MET A 1 26.51 -19.47 -35.20
C MET A 1 25.12 -19.13 -35.73
N LEU A 2 24.49 -19.97 -36.56
CA LEU A 2 23.13 -19.75 -37.07
C LEU A 2 22.02 -19.79 -35.98
N LYS A 3 22.20 -20.58 -34.92
CA LYS A 3 21.26 -20.64 -33.79
C LYS A 3 21.24 -19.34 -32.95
N SER A 4 22.39 -18.67 -32.80
CA SER A 4 22.48 -17.40 -32.09
C SER A 4 21.85 -16.25 -32.88
N LEU A 5 21.90 -16.29 -34.22
CA LEU A 5 21.27 -15.30 -35.08
C LEU A 5 19.74 -15.35 -34.96
N LEU A 6 19.16 -16.55 -34.88
CA LEU A 6 17.71 -16.74 -34.69
C LEU A 6 17.23 -16.20 -33.33
N VAL A 7 18.03 -16.35 -32.27
CA VAL A 7 17.70 -15.83 -30.93
C VAL A 7 17.73 -14.30 -30.90
N VAL A 8 18.70 -13.66 -31.57
CA VAL A 8 18.79 -12.19 -31.65
C VAL A 8 17.64 -11.59 -32.49
N ILE A 9 17.26 -12.24 -33.58
CA ILE A 9 16.11 -11.81 -34.40
C ILE A 9 14.80 -11.94 -33.63
N LEU A 10 14.64 -13.00 -32.83
CA LEU A 10 13.49 -13.16 -31.94
C LEU A 10 13.49 -12.10 -30.82
N PHE A 11 14.64 -11.80 -30.22
CA PHE A 11 14.76 -10.76 -29.21
C PHE A 11 14.42 -9.37 -29.77
N LEU A 12 14.91 -9.03 -30.96
CA LEU A 12 14.58 -7.76 -31.61
C LEU A 12 13.11 -7.70 -32.07
N ALA A 13 12.48 -8.83 -32.41
CA ALA A 13 11.05 -8.86 -32.72
C ALA A 13 10.16 -8.72 -31.48
N VAL A 14 10.61 -9.23 -30.32
CA VAL A 14 9.88 -9.17 -29.04
C VAL A 14 10.04 -7.83 -28.34
N PHE A 15 11.26 -7.27 -28.33
CA PHE A 15 11.58 -6.04 -27.61
C PHE A 15 11.72 -4.80 -28.53
N GLY A 16 11.52 -4.96 -29.85
CA GLY A 16 11.76 -3.93 -30.87
C GLY A 16 10.68 -2.86 -31.03
N ASN A 17 9.68 -2.80 -30.16
CA ASN A 17 8.73 -1.69 -30.11
C ASN A 17 8.76 -1.03 -28.74
N ALA A 18 9.89 -0.41 -28.39
CA ALA A 18 9.91 0.63 -27.37
C ALA A 18 9.19 1.87 -27.92
N ALA A 19 7.85 1.85 -27.91
CA ALA A 19 7.03 3.01 -28.22
C ALA A 19 6.39 3.59 -26.95
N ARG A 20 7.10 4.59 -26.42
CA ARG A 20 6.65 5.70 -25.55
C ARG A 20 6.37 5.38 -24.07
N VAL A 21 7.39 5.61 -23.26
CA VAL A 21 7.23 6.04 -21.86
C VAL A 21 7.23 7.57 -21.82
N PRO A 22 6.09 8.24 -21.61
CA PRO A 22 6.10 9.55 -20.97
C PRO A 22 6.12 9.35 -19.44
N PRO A 23 7.08 9.93 -18.71
CA PRO A 23 6.96 9.99 -17.25
C PRO A 23 5.93 11.08 -16.92
N LYS A 24 5.02 10.82 -15.98
CA LYS A 24 4.44 11.91 -15.20
C LYS A 24 4.85 11.77 -13.75
N GLU A 25 5.63 12.75 -13.38
CA GLU A 25 6.19 13.04 -12.08
C GLU A 25 5.04 13.45 -11.14
N GLY A 26 4.91 12.77 -10.00
CA GLY A 26 4.28 13.35 -8.81
C GLY A 26 2.86 12.93 -8.42
N GLU A 27 2.28 11.85 -8.96
CA GLU A 27 1.00 11.33 -8.45
C GLU A 27 0.84 9.83 -8.74
N ILE A 28 0.91 8.97 -7.72
CA ILE A 28 0.44 7.57 -7.81
C ILE A 28 -1.09 7.64 -7.70
N THR A 29 -1.82 7.40 -8.78
CA THR A 29 -3.28 7.64 -8.80
C THR A 29 -4.11 6.46 -9.27
N THR A 30 -3.49 5.43 -9.83
CA THR A 30 -4.22 4.27 -10.38
C THR A 30 -3.91 2.98 -9.63
N ALA A 31 -4.89 2.08 -9.59
CA ALA A 31 -4.70 0.74 -9.05
C ALA A 31 -3.58 -0.03 -9.78
N CYS A 32 -3.38 0.27 -11.07
CA CYS A 32 -2.30 -0.29 -11.87
C CYS A 32 -0.92 0.19 -11.41
N GLU A 33 -0.72 1.50 -11.22
CA GLU A 33 0.54 2.06 -10.71
C GLU A 33 0.87 1.53 -9.30
N ILE A 34 -0.14 1.37 -8.45
CA ILE A 34 0.01 0.79 -7.11
C ILE A 34 0.42 -0.68 -7.22
N CYS A 35 -0.22 -1.46 -8.11
CA CYS A 35 0.17 -2.84 -8.35
C CYS A 35 1.62 -2.94 -8.80
N GLU A 36 2.01 -2.18 -9.82
CA GLU A 36 3.36 -2.23 -10.37
C GLU A 36 4.41 -1.84 -9.33
N LEU A 37 4.12 -0.84 -8.50
CA LEU A 37 5.00 -0.44 -7.39
C LEU A 37 5.14 -1.56 -6.35
N GLY A 38 4.03 -2.20 -5.97
CA GLY A 38 4.03 -3.32 -5.04
C GLY A 38 4.81 -4.53 -5.58
N VAL A 39 4.65 -4.83 -6.86
CA VAL A 39 5.40 -5.92 -7.52
C VAL A 39 6.89 -5.62 -7.60
N ARG A 40 7.29 -4.38 -7.93
CA ARG A 40 8.70 -3.94 -7.89
C ARG A 40 9.30 -4.13 -6.51
N PHE A 41 8.57 -3.71 -5.48
CA PHE A 41 9.02 -3.87 -4.09
C PHE A 41 9.24 -5.35 -3.73
N ILE A 42 8.29 -6.23 -4.08
CA ILE A 42 8.41 -7.67 -3.83
C ILE A 42 9.63 -8.27 -4.54
N ILE A 43 9.86 -7.90 -5.82
CA ILE A 43 11.03 -8.35 -6.59
C ILE A 43 12.33 -7.87 -5.94
N GLU A 44 12.43 -6.59 -5.57
CA GLU A 44 13.62 -6.02 -4.94
C GLU A 44 13.93 -6.66 -3.57
N VAL A 45 12.90 -6.90 -2.76
CA VAL A 45 13.04 -7.56 -1.45
C VAL A 45 13.48 -9.01 -1.64
N ALA A 46 12.89 -9.73 -2.59
CA ALA A 46 13.27 -11.11 -2.90
C ALA A 46 14.71 -11.24 -3.44
N GLN A 47 15.15 -10.30 -4.29
CA GLN A 47 16.52 -10.28 -4.83
C GLN A 47 17.60 -10.04 -3.75
N LYS A 48 17.24 -9.45 -2.60
CA LYS A 48 18.15 -9.20 -1.47
C LYS A 48 18.30 -10.39 -0.50
N ASN A 49 18.01 -11.62 -0.93
CA ASN A 49 17.99 -12.84 -0.09
C ASN A 49 16.93 -12.83 1.03
N SER A 50 15.81 -12.14 0.82
CA SER A 50 14.65 -12.27 1.71
C SER A 50 13.88 -13.50 1.29
N SER A 51 13.58 -14.41 2.24
CA SER A 51 12.83 -15.62 1.93
C SER A 51 11.39 -15.28 1.53
N VAL A 52 10.74 -16.11 0.71
CA VAL A 52 9.28 -16.03 0.43
C VAL A 52 8.49 -15.96 1.75
N THR A 53 8.98 -16.65 2.79
CA THR A 53 8.46 -16.59 4.15
C THR A 53 8.50 -15.18 4.73
N TYR A 54 9.61 -14.45 4.60
CA TYR A 54 9.73 -13.07 5.08
C TYR A 54 8.71 -12.14 4.43
N VAL A 55 8.58 -12.19 3.09
CA VAL A 55 7.60 -11.35 2.38
C VAL A 55 6.15 -11.75 2.72
N THR A 56 5.90 -13.03 2.96
CA THR A 56 4.58 -13.52 3.38
C THR A 56 4.24 -13.05 4.80
N GLU A 57 5.20 -13.08 5.72
CA GLU A 57 5.06 -12.53 7.08
C GLU A 57 4.77 -11.03 7.04
N GLU A 58 5.50 -10.27 6.21
CA GLU A 58 5.26 -8.84 5.99
C GLU A 58 3.82 -8.58 5.49
N LEU A 59 3.32 -9.41 4.57
CA LEU A 59 1.95 -9.28 4.07
C LEU A 59 0.90 -9.69 5.11
N GLN A 60 1.19 -10.64 5.99
CA GLN A 60 0.28 -11.02 7.09
C GLN A 60 -0.04 -9.85 8.02
N HIS A 61 0.85 -8.86 8.13
CA HIS A 61 0.60 -7.66 8.92
C HIS A 61 -0.57 -6.82 8.40
N LEU A 62 -0.86 -6.86 7.09
CA LEU A 62 -2.01 -6.18 6.49
C LEU A 62 -3.35 -6.72 7.03
N CYS A 63 -3.39 -7.98 7.46
CA CYS A 63 -4.61 -8.57 7.99
C CYS A 63 -5.03 -8.02 9.35
N TYR A 64 -4.10 -7.39 10.08
CA TYR A 64 -4.39 -6.76 11.37
C TYR A 64 -4.97 -5.35 11.22
N ILE A 65 -4.99 -4.81 10.00
CA ILE A 65 -5.54 -3.49 9.64
C ILE A 65 -6.98 -3.63 9.10
N ILE A 66 -7.37 -4.83 8.65
CA ILE A 66 -8.72 -5.13 8.17
C ILE A 66 -9.65 -5.45 9.38
N PRO A 67 -10.96 -5.15 9.33
CA PRO A 67 -11.88 -5.41 10.46
C PRO A 67 -11.76 -6.82 11.04
N ARG A 68 -11.81 -6.94 12.38
CA ARG A 68 -11.60 -8.22 13.11
C ARG A 68 -12.38 -9.41 12.56
N GLY A 69 -13.62 -9.20 12.10
CA GLY A 69 -14.45 -10.27 11.53
C GLY A 69 -13.90 -10.88 10.25
N LEU A 70 -12.93 -10.23 9.59
CA LEU A 70 -12.30 -10.65 8.34
C LEU A 70 -10.83 -11.03 8.52
N GLN A 71 -10.28 -10.90 9.73
CA GLN A 71 -8.86 -11.08 9.99
C GLN A 71 -8.40 -12.52 9.70
N GLU A 72 -9.13 -13.53 10.19
CA GLU A 72 -8.83 -14.94 9.88
C GLU A 72 -8.91 -15.23 8.38
N ALA A 73 -9.95 -14.74 7.71
CA ALA A 73 -10.10 -14.90 6.27
C ALA A 73 -8.95 -14.25 5.50
N CYS A 74 -8.51 -13.06 5.92
CA CYS A 74 -7.35 -12.40 5.36
C CYS A 74 -6.07 -13.22 5.58
N GLN A 75 -5.80 -13.67 6.80
CA GLN A 75 -4.61 -14.46 7.11
C GLN A 75 -4.58 -15.77 6.32
N GLN A 76 -5.74 -16.38 6.13
CA GLN A 76 -5.90 -17.60 5.35
C GLN A 76 -5.66 -17.34 3.86
N VAL A 77 -6.19 -16.25 3.30
CA VAL A 77 -5.93 -15.84 1.91
C VAL A 77 -4.44 -15.55 1.70
N ILE A 78 -3.80 -14.81 2.61
CA ILE A 78 -2.37 -14.51 2.50
C ILE A 78 -1.56 -15.81 2.59
N SER A 79 -1.78 -16.62 3.62
CA SER A 79 -1.03 -17.87 3.79
C SER A 79 -1.22 -18.87 2.66
N GLN A 80 -2.39 -18.85 2.00
CA GLN A 80 -2.73 -19.80 0.94
C GLN A 80 -2.27 -19.35 -0.45
N TYR A 81 -2.35 -18.06 -0.77
CA TYR A 81 -2.16 -17.55 -2.13
C TYR A 81 -0.87 -16.75 -2.30
N THR A 82 -0.38 -16.11 -1.24
CA THR A 82 0.80 -15.23 -1.29
C THR A 82 2.11 -15.97 -1.60
N PRO A 83 2.40 -17.18 -1.08
CA PRO A 83 3.64 -17.88 -1.41
C PRO A 83 3.77 -18.19 -2.91
N ASP A 84 2.70 -18.70 -3.52
CA ASP A 84 2.67 -19.02 -4.95
C ASP A 84 2.73 -17.74 -5.80
N LEU A 85 2.04 -16.69 -5.38
CA LEU A 85 2.06 -15.39 -6.06
C LEU A 85 3.44 -14.72 -5.98
N ILE A 86 4.10 -14.74 -4.83
CA ILE A 86 5.47 -14.22 -4.68
C ILE A 86 6.43 -15.03 -5.54
N GLN A 87 6.31 -16.35 -5.54
CA GLN A 87 7.15 -17.21 -6.37
C GLN A 87 6.97 -16.88 -7.85
N LEU A 88 5.73 -16.67 -8.29
CA LEU A 88 5.39 -16.27 -9.66
C LEU A 88 5.95 -14.88 -9.99
N ILE A 89 5.82 -13.91 -9.08
CA ILE A 89 6.36 -12.55 -9.21
C ILE A 89 7.88 -12.56 -9.36
N ILE A 90 8.58 -13.28 -8.48
CA ILE A 90 10.04 -13.41 -8.51
C ILE A 90 10.51 -14.02 -9.83
N THR A 91 9.73 -14.96 -10.39
CA THR A 91 10.07 -15.57 -11.68
C THR A 91 9.72 -14.71 -12.90
N SER A 92 8.83 -13.73 -12.75
CA SER A 92 8.32 -12.94 -13.87
C SER A 92 9.21 -11.73 -14.18
N ASP A 93 10.02 -11.23 -13.24
CA ASP A 93 10.92 -10.05 -13.31
C ASP A 93 10.29 -8.75 -13.91
N ASN A 94 9.04 -8.78 -14.33
CA ASN A 94 8.33 -7.72 -15.04
C ASN A 94 7.03 -7.34 -14.31
N PRO A 95 7.04 -6.23 -13.55
CA PRO A 95 5.89 -5.73 -12.83
C PRO A 95 4.64 -5.50 -13.68
N GLU A 96 4.80 -5.02 -14.91
CA GLU A 96 3.69 -4.74 -15.82
C GLU A 96 3.00 -6.05 -16.25
N GLU A 97 3.79 -7.09 -16.51
CA GLU A 97 3.28 -8.40 -16.90
C GLU A 97 2.54 -9.09 -15.74
N VAL A 98 3.10 -9.00 -14.54
CA VAL A 98 2.41 -9.49 -13.33
C VAL A 98 1.08 -8.76 -13.17
N CYS A 99 1.09 -7.42 -13.21
CA CYS A 99 -0.09 -6.59 -12.98
C CYS A 99 -1.11 -6.55 -14.13
N SER A 100 -0.78 -7.14 -15.28
CA SER A 100 -1.71 -7.28 -16.41
C SER A 100 -2.25 -8.70 -16.54
N ASN A 101 -1.42 -9.71 -16.28
CA ASN A 101 -1.71 -11.10 -16.65
C ASN A 101 -1.89 -12.04 -15.45
N GLN A 102 -1.12 -11.83 -14.38
CA GLN A 102 -1.15 -12.69 -13.19
C GLN A 102 -2.07 -12.12 -12.11
N LEU A 103 -2.11 -10.79 -12.02
CA LEU A 103 -3.01 -9.97 -11.24
C LEU A 103 -3.66 -9.01 -12.23
N PRO A 104 -4.85 -9.28 -12.80
CA PRO A 104 -5.40 -8.51 -13.93
C PRO A 104 -5.93 -7.11 -13.53
N ILE A 105 -5.12 -6.36 -12.79
CA ILE A 105 -5.39 -5.03 -12.22
C ILE A 105 -5.20 -3.94 -13.28
N CYS A 106 -4.25 -4.11 -14.19
CA CYS A 106 -3.91 -3.20 -15.28
C CYS A 106 -4.70 -3.46 -16.58
N SER A 107 -5.88 -4.08 -16.50
CA SER A 107 -6.70 -4.39 -17.68
C SER A 107 -7.08 -3.12 -18.46
N SER A 108 -6.88 -3.13 -19.78
CA SER A 108 -7.13 -2.00 -20.69
C SER A 108 -8.63 -1.80 -21.00
N SER A 109 -9.49 -1.76 -20.00
CA SER A 109 -10.81 -1.10 -20.07
C SER A 109 -11.43 -0.97 -18.67
N SER A 110 -12.11 0.16 -18.45
CA SER A 110 -12.69 0.69 -17.20
C SER A 110 -11.65 1.35 -16.29
N ALA A 111 -11.46 2.69 -16.29
CA ALA A 111 -12.46 3.71 -15.97
C ALA A 111 -13.35 3.25 -14.82
N SER A 112 -12.97 3.64 -13.59
CA SER A 112 -13.84 3.70 -12.40
C SER A 112 -14.72 2.48 -12.13
N ASP A 113 -14.25 1.56 -11.28
CA ASP A 113 -15.15 0.75 -10.47
C ASP A 113 -14.81 0.93 -8.98
N SER A 114 -15.24 2.08 -8.47
CA SER A 114 -15.77 2.19 -7.12
C SER A 114 -16.97 1.25 -6.98
N SER A 115 -16.82 0.12 -6.28
CA SER A 115 -17.99 -0.59 -5.75
C SER A 115 -17.74 -1.21 -4.36
N TYR A 116 -18.54 -0.71 -3.41
CA TYR A 116 -19.16 -1.41 -2.27
C TYR A 116 -18.25 -1.82 -1.09
N TYR A 117 -18.46 -1.38 0.17
CA TYR A 117 -19.72 -1.36 0.94
C TYR A 117 -20.24 0.04 1.30
N ALA A 118 -21.58 0.15 1.34
CA ALA A 118 -22.30 1.29 1.89
C ALA A 118 -22.33 1.27 3.43
N GLU A 119 -21.94 2.42 3.99
CA GLU A 119 -22.53 3.15 5.12
C GLU A 119 -22.88 2.40 6.42
N GLU A 120 -22.11 2.69 7.46
CA GLU A 120 -22.72 3.10 8.72
C GLU A 120 -22.85 4.63 8.70
N ASN A 121 -24.07 5.11 8.94
CA ASN A 121 -24.40 6.52 9.05
C ASN A 121 -23.66 7.12 10.25
N VAL A 122 -22.47 7.67 10.02
CA VAL A 122 -21.84 8.58 10.96
C VAL A 122 -21.96 9.98 10.37
N GLY A 123 -23.02 10.68 10.79
CA GLY A 123 -23.24 12.09 10.51
C GLY A 123 -22.23 12.96 11.25
N ASP A 124 -20.94 12.81 10.93
CA ASP A 124 -19.85 13.45 11.63
C ASP A 124 -19.13 14.43 10.73
N ASP A 125 -19.19 15.70 11.13
CA ASP A 125 -18.25 16.75 10.79
C ASP A 125 -16.81 16.18 10.75
N VAL A 126 -16.26 16.02 9.54
CA VAL A 126 -14.88 15.57 9.32
C VAL A 126 -13.98 16.76 9.58
N THR A 127 -13.42 16.80 10.79
CA THR A 127 -12.57 17.90 11.24
C THR A 127 -11.11 17.47 11.29
N PRO A 128 -10.16 18.41 11.22
CA PRO A 128 -8.74 18.13 11.47
C PRO A 128 -8.52 17.36 12.77
N CYS A 129 -9.31 17.65 13.81
CA CYS A 129 -9.26 16.98 15.10
C CYS A 129 -9.58 15.48 14.98
N LYS A 130 -10.67 15.13 14.28
CA LYS A 130 -11.06 13.73 14.09
C LYS A 130 -10.07 12.97 13.21
N ILE A 131 -9.55 13.61 12.15
CA ILE A 131 -8.52 13.02 11.29
C ILE A 131 -7.26 12.71 12.12
N CYS A 132 -6.80 13.65 12.95
CA CYS A 132 -5.64 13.45 13.81
C CYS A 132 -5.86 12.31 14.82
N ILE A 133 -7.00 12.27 15.49
CA ILE A 133 -7.31 11.23 16.48
C ILE A 133 -7.36 9.85 15.81
N TYR A 134 -7.99 9.74 14.64
CA TYR A 134 -8.06 8.51 13.86
C TYR A 134 -6.65 8.00 13.54
N ILE A 135 -5.83 8.83 12.90
CA ILE A 135 -4.49 8.48 12.45
C ILE A 135 -3.57 8.13 13.63
N LEU A 136 -3.66 8.86 14.75
CA LEU A 136 -2.87 8.55 15.94
C LEU A 136 -3.30 7.21 16.57
N ASN A 137 -4.60 6.95 16.69
CA ASN A 137 -5.08 5.67 17.22
C ASN A 137 -4.66 4.50 16.34
N ASP A 138 -4.74 4.67 15.02
CA ASP A 138 -4.36 3.65 14.07
C ASP A 138 -2.85 3.38 14.12
N ALA A 139 -2.03 4.43 14.17
CA ALA A 139 -0.59 4.31 14.38
C ALA A 139 -0.24 3.52 15.65
N LEU A 140 -0.93 3.80 16.76
CA LEU A 140 -0.75 3.08 18.02
C LEU A 140 -1.19 1.61 17.92
N ASN A 141 -2.28 1.33 17.21
CA ASN A 141 -2.71 -0.05 16.96
C ASN A 141 -1.68 -0.82 16.14
N ILE A 142 -1.14 -0.22 15.09
CA ILE A 142 -0.09 -0.82 14.24
C ILE A 142 1.15 -1.13 15.09
N ILE A 143 1.62 -0.16 15.88
CA ILE A 143 2.82 -0.32 16.73
C ILE A 143 2.61 -1.42 17.79
N ASN A 144 1.48 -1.40 18.49
CA ASN A 144 1.22 -2.34 19.60
C ASN A 144 0.97 -3.78 19.13
N ASN A 145 0.49 -3.96 17.90
CA ASN A 145 0.25 -5.29 17.32
C ASN A 145 1.43 -5.82 16.49
N GLY A 146 2.61 -5.21 16.61
CA GLY A 146 3.82 -5.64 15.90
C GLY A 146 3.71 -5.50 14.38
N GLY A 147 2.86 -4.57 13.91
CA GLY A 147 2.44 -4.46 12.52
C GLY A 147 3.52 -4.01 11.53
N PHE A 148 4.50 -3.21 11.97
CA PHE A 148 5.62 -2.77 11.12
C PHE A 148 6.81 -2.29 11.97
N ILE A 149 8.03 -2.34 11.40
CA ILE A 149 9.17 -1.51 11.82
C ILE A 149 8.80 -0.03 11.66
N SER A 150 9.28 0.85 12.56
CA SER A 150 8.94 2.28 12.58
C SER A 150 9.17 3.03 11.25
N GLU A 151 10.00 2.49 10.37
CA GLU A 151 10.33 3.05 9.05
C GLU A 151 9.15 3.00 8.05
N HIS A 152 8.25 2.02 8.16
CA HIS A 152 7.13 1.85 7.22
C HIS A 152 5.79 2.40 7.74
N LEU A 153 5.76 2.89 8.98
CA LEU A 153 4.55 3.41 9.61
C LEU A 153 3.94 4.59 8.83
N THR A 154 4.77 5.53 8.38
CA THR A 154 4.34 6.68 7.57
C THR A 154 3.71 6.24 6.25
N LEU A 155 4.23 5.18 5.64
CA LEU A 155 3.69 4.67 4.38
C LEU A 155 2.29 4.06 4.59
N ALA A 156 2.14 3.21 5.61
CA ALA A 156 0.85 2.59 5.96
C ALA A 156 -0.22 3.66 6.21
N LEU A 157 0.08 4.64 7.06
CA LEU A 157 -0.86 5.71 7.39
C LEU A 157 -1.19 6.61 6.19
N ASN A 158 -0.26 6.83 5.25
CA ASN A 158 -0.55 7.55 4.01
C ASN A 158 -1.48 6.76 3.07
N VAL A 159 -1.40 5.42 3.07
CA VAL A 159 -2.38 4.56 2.38
C VAL A 159 -3.75 4.72 3.01
N ASP A 160 -3.83 4.75 4.34
CA ASP A 160 -5.09 4.95 5.05
C ASP A 160 -5.67 6.34 4.79
N CYS A 161 -4.83 7.38 4.69
CA CYS A 161 -5.26 8.70 4.26
C CYS A 161 -5.90 8.69 2.86
N PHE A 162 -5.34 7.93 1.91
CA PHE A 162 -5.91 7.83 0.56
C PHE A 162 -7.21 7.02 0.55
N LYS A 163 -7.27 5.95 1.34
CA LYS A 163 -8.36 4.98 1.31
C LYS A 163 -9.60 5.44 2.08
N TYR A 164 -9.43 6.09 3.23
CA TYR A 164 -10.53 6.35 4.16
C TYR A 164 -10.95 7.82 4.26
N MET A 165 -10.19 8.76 3.70
CA MET A 165 -10.58 10.17 3.69
C MET A 165 -11.61 10.43 2.58
N PRO A 166 -12.78 11.03 2.89
CA PRO A 166 -13.89 11.12 1.94
C PRO A 166 -13.69 12.18 0.85
N THR A 167 -12.87 13.19 1.12
CA THR A 167 -12.55 14.25 0.15
C THR A 167 -11.06 14.43 -0.03
N SER A 168 -10.64 14.99 -1.16
CA SER A 168 -9.23 15.31 -1.43
C SER A 168 -8.66 16.33 -0.44
N ALA A 169 -9.50 17.22 0.11
CA ALA A 169 -9.10 18.15 1.17
C ALA A 169 -8.77 17.37 2.45
N ASP A 170 -9.63 16.45 2.87
CA ASP A 170 -9.40 15.61 4.05
C ASP A 170 -8.17 14.71 3.86
N THR A 171 -7.99 14.15 2.66
CA THR A 171 -6.78 13.41 2.29
C THR A 171 -5.53 14.28 2.46
N SER A 172 -5.58 15.55 2.02
CA SER A 172 -4.44 16.46 2.14
C SER A 172 -4.12 16.79 3.60
N THR A 173 -5.14 17.05 4.42
CA THR A 173 -5.00 17.28 5.87
C THR A 173 -4.44 16.06 6.58
N CYS A 174 -4.96 14.87 6.26
CA CYS A 174 -4.49 13.60 6.80
C CYS A 174 -3.01 13.37 6.50
N ARG A 175 -2.60 13.49 5.23
CA ARG A 175 -1.19 13.34 4.84
C ARG A 175 -0.29 14.38 5.51
N SER A 176 -0.76 15.60 5.69
CA SER A 176 -0.02 16.62 6.43
C SER A 176 0.24 16.19 7.88
N ILE A 177 -0.78 15.67 8.58
CA ILE A 177 -0.63 15.17 9.96
C ILE A 177 0.39 14.04 10.01
N VAL A 178 0.27 13.06 9.10
CA VAL A 178 1.17 11.90 9.01
C VAL A 178 2.62 12.33 8.75
N ASN A 179 2.84 13.21 7.78
CA ASN A 179 4.19 13.56 7.34
C ASN A 179 4.89 14.58 8.24
N THR A 180 4.14 15.40 8.97
CA THR A 180 4.70 16.52 9.75
C THR A 180 4.70 16.24 11.26
N ASN A 181 3.64 15.63 11.80
CA ASN A 181 3.42 15.60 13.25
C ASN A 181 3.39 14.20 13.86
N MET A 182 3.42 13.14 13.04
CA MET A 182 3.30 11.76 13.54
C MET A 182 4.29 11.41 14.65
N ASN A 183 5.57 11.74 14.48
CA ASN A 183 6.60 11.46 15.49
C ASN A 183 6.33 12.17 16.83
N GLU A 184 5.83 13.40 16.79
CA GLU A 184 5.52 14.19 17.98
C GLU A 184 4.26 13.66 18.68
N LEU A 185 3.23 13.33 17.90
CA LEU A 185 1.99 12.71 18.38
C LEU A 185 2.26 11.39 19.10
N LEU A 186 3.11 10.53 18.52
CA LEU A 186 3.55 9.28 19.16
C LEU A 186 4.32 9.54 20.46
N GLN A 187 5.17 10.58 20.50
CA GLN A 187 5.86 10.97 21.74
C GLN A 187 4.90 11.45 22.82
N TYR A 188 3.90 12.26 22.47
CA TYR A 188 2.88 12.70 23.43
C TYR A 188 2.11 11.52 24.01
N ASN A 189 1.70 10.57 23.17
CA ASN A 189 1.01 9.39 23.65
C ASN A 189 1.91 8.51 24.54
N LYS A 190 3.18 8.33 24.17
CA LYS A 190 4.18 7.62 24.99
C LYS A 190 4.38 8.29 26.37
N ASN A 191 4.16 9.60 26.46
CA ASN A 191 4.18 10.36 27.71
C ASN A 191 2.83 10.34 28.47
N GLY A 192 1.89 9.50 28.05
CA GLY A 192 0.62 9.25 28.75
C GLY A 192 -0.55 10.15 28.33
N LEU A 193 -0.41 10.95 27.27
CA LEU A 193 -1.52 11.76 26.78
C LEU A 193 -2.52 10.91 25.98
N SER A 194 -3.81 11.19 26.13
CA SER A 194 -4.82 10.65 25.22
C SER A 194 -4.63 11.19 23.80
N SER A 195 -5.14 10.48 22.80
CA SER A 195 -5.03 10.91 21.41
C SER A 195 -5.64 12.30 21.16
N GLN A 196 -6.75 12.60 21.84
CA GLN A 196 -7.36 13.95 21.80
C GLN A 196 -6.43 15.01 22.38
N ALA A 197 -5.79 14.75 23.52
CA ALA A 197 -4.88 15.70 24.15
C ALA A 197 -3.59 15.88 23.32
N ALA A 198 -3.07 14.82 22.71
CA ALA A 198 -1.93 14.87 21.80
C ALA A 198 -2.27 15.69 20.55
N CYS A 199 -3.43 15.46 19.93
CA CYS A 199 -3.89 16.23 18.78
C CYS A 199 -4.13 17.71 19.11
N ALA A 200 -4.57 18.02 20.33
CA ALA A 200 -4.68 19.41 20.79
C ALA A 200 -3.31 20.09 20.95
N LYS A 201 -2.27 19.36 21.36
CA LYS A 201 -0.89 19.89 21.40
C LYS A 201 -0.36 20.25 20.02
N CYS A 202 -0.77 19.51 18.99
CA CYS A 202 -0.43 19.79 17.60
C CYS A 202 -1.45 20.71 16.88
N GLN A 203 -2.38 21.34 17.60
CA GLN A 203 -3.36 22.31 17.07
C GLN A 203 -4.34 21.75 16.02
N TYR A 204 -4.56 20.44 16.03
CA TYR A 204 -5.61 19.81 15.22
C TYR A 204 -6.95 19.77 15.96
N CYS A 205 -6.87 19.72 17.29
CA CYS A 205 -7.92 20.02 18.25
C CYS A 205 -7.48 21.27 19.06
#